data_AF-A0A059BJT6-F1
#
_entry.id   AF-A0A059BJT6-F1
#
_cell.length_a   1.000
_cell.length_b   1.000
_cell.length_c   1.000
_cell.angle_alpha   90.00
_cell.angle_beta   90.00
_cell.angle_gamma   90.00
#
_symmetry.space_group_name_H-M   'P 1'
#
loop_
_entity.id
_entity.type
_entity.pdbx_description
1 polymer ?
#
loop_
_entity_poly.entity_id
_entity_poly.type
_entity_poly.pdbx_seq_one_letter_code
_entity_poly.pdbx_strand_id
1 'polypeptide(L)'
;MGPCRTYKKEKIPFFAYASEDDGEVPPPSSPPKPSVASKEELKQALKCINPKYKDGELESIIQYAVKSETIVNVIFSCAMQRGFIPRSW
;
A
#
# COMPACT_ATOMS: atom_id res chain seq x y z
N MET A 1 -40.35 -36.66 -12.75
CA MET A 1 -39.04 -37.07 -12.19
C MET A 1 -37.98 -36.81 -13.24
N GLY A 2 -37.24 -35.70 -13.13
CA GLY A 2 -36.17 -35.35 -14.08
C GLY A 2 -34.85 -36.05 -13.71
N PRO A 3 -33.93 -36.28 -14.66
CA PRO A 3 -32.70 -37.01 -14.39
C PRO A 3 -31.77 -36.21 -13.48
N CYS A 4 -31.33 -36.83 -12.39
CA CYS A 4 -30.31 -36.31 -11.49
C CYS A 4 -29.01 -36.10 -12.27
N ARG A 5 -28.51 -34.86 -12.33
CA ARG A 5 -27.18 -34.54 -12.86
C ARG A 5 -26.12 -35.10 -11.91
N THR A 6 -25.51 -36.21 -12.30
CA THR A 6 -24.34 -36.77 -11.62
C THR A 6 -23.11 -35.93 -11.99
N TYR A 7 -22.63 -35.09 -11.08
CA TYR A 7 -21.37 -34.38 -11.27
C TYR A 7 -20.21 -35.37 -11.06
N LYS A 8 -19.58 -35.81 -12.15
CA LYS A 8 -18.27 -36.47 -12.07
C LYS A 8 -17.26 -35.42 -11.60
N LYS A 9 -16.66 -35.65 -10.43
CA LYS A 9 -15.55 -34.86 -9.91
C LYS A 9 -14.31 -35.21 -10.73
N GLU A 10 -14.14 -34.59 -11.89
CA GLU A 10 -12.86 -34.60 -12.58
C GLU A 10 -11.83 -33.92 -11.68
N LYS A 11 -10.87 -34.70 -11.18
CA LYS A 11 -9.66 -34.18 -10.55
C LYS A 11 -8.88 -33.50 -11.68
N ILE A 12 -9.04 -32.19 -11.82
CA ILE A 12 -8.14 -31.38 -12.60
C ILE A 12 -6.79 -31.44 -11.86
N PRO A 13 -5.73 -32.04 -12.43
CA PRO A 13 -4.41 -31.92 -11.83
C PRO A 13 -4.07 -30.43 -11.82
N PHE A 14 -3.87 -29.89 -10.61
CA PHE A 14 -3.33 -28.55 -10.41
C PHE A 14 -2.00 -28.50 -11.17
N PHE A 15 -1.90 -27.57 -12.12
CA PHE A 15 -0.78 -27.40 -13.05
C PHE A 15 0.55 -27.81 -12.41
N ALA A 16 1.15 -28.89 -12.94
CA ALA A 16 2.55 -29.19 -12.69
C ALA A 16 3.35 -28.10 -13.41
N TYR A 17 3.78 -27.09 -12.68
CA TYR A 17 4.72 -26.10 -13.21
C TYR A 17 6.04 -26.85 -13.46
N ALA A 18 6.34 -27.07 -14.74
CA ALA A 18 7.59 -27.63 -15.18
C ALA A 18 8.74 -26.76 -14.63
N SER A 19 9.64 -27.41 -13.90
CA SER A 19 10.90 -26.83 -13.45
C SER A 19 11.86 -26.75 -14.63
N GLU A 20 11.90 -25.62 -15.32
CA GLU A 20 13.03 -25.20 -16.16
C GLU A 20 13.05 -23.66 -16.17
N ASP A 21 13.95 -23.04 -15.40
CA ASP A 21 14.95 -22.08 -15.89
C ASP A 21 15.57 -21.31 -14.70
N ASP A 22 16.89 -21.30 -14.70
CA ASP A 22 17.79 -20.66 -13.73
C ASP A 22 17.67 -19.13 -13.86
N GLY A 23 16.75 -18.55 -13.08
CA GLY A 23 16.55 -17.10 -13.02
C GLY A 23 16.39 -16.69 -11.57
N GLU A 24 17.45 -16.18 -10.97
CA GLU A 24 17.43 -15.47 -9.69
C GLU A 24 16.54 -14.22 -9.83
N VAL A 25 15.23 -14.41 -9.75
CA VAL A 25 14.28 -13.31 -9.62
C VAL A 25 14.41 -12.83 -8.17
N PRO A 26 14.94 -11.62 -7.92
CA PRO A 26 15.01 -11.12 -6.56
C PRO A 26 13.59 -11.15 -5.98
N PRO A 27 13.42 -11.52 -4.69
CA PRO A 27 12.12 -11.47 -4.05
C PRO A 27 11.49 -10.09 -4.31
N PRO A 28 10.17 -9.98 -4.50
CA PRO A 28 9.54 -8.68 -4.68
C PRO A 28 10.01 -7.80 -3.54
N SER A 29 10.80 -6.76 -3.87
CA SER A 29 11.34 -5.81 -2.91
C SER A 29 10.18 -5.44 -2.00
N SER A 30 10.27 -5.90 -0.74
CA SER A 30 9.32 -5.48 0.27
C SER A 30 9.27 -3.95 0.17
N PRO A 31 8.08 -3.32 0.08
CA PRO A 31 8.03 -1.88 0.05
C PRO A 31 8.87 -1.39 1.23
N PRO A 32 9.79 -0.43 1.00
CA PRO A 32 10.70 0.02 2.03
C PRO A 32 9.87 0.30 3.27
N LYS A 33 10.19 -0.42 4.35
CA LYS A 33 9.53 -0.27 5.64
C LYS A 33 9.58 1.23 5.91
N PRO A 34 8.44 1.96 5.92
CA PRO A 34 8.48 3.41 5.94
C PRO A 34 9.24 3.79 7.19
N SER A 35 10.44 4.34 7.00
CA SER A 35 11.24 4.88 8.09
C SER A 35 10.36 5.94 8.69
N VAL A 36 9.87 5.69 9.91
CA VAL A 36 8.81 6.44 10.61
C VAL A 36 8.75 7.86 10.08
N ALA A 37 7.80 8.13 9.18
CA ALA A 37 7.83 9.35 8.41
C ALA A 37 7.85 10.54 9.37
N SER A 38 8.83 11.42 9.18
CA SER A 38 9.04 12.51 10.11
C SER A 38 7.79 13.38 10.17
N LYS A 39 7.43 13.87 11.36
CA LYS A 39 6.27 14.78 11.54
C LYS A 39 6.31 15.96 10.58
N GLU A 40 7.52 16.44 10.29
CA GLU A 40 7.77 17.52 9.35
C GLU A 40 7.43 17.15 7.90
N GLU A 41 7.72 15.91 7.50
CA GLU A 41 7.40 15.38 6.17
C GLU A 41 5.89 15.20 5.99
N LEU A 42 5.20 14.68 7.01
CA LEU A 42 3.74 14.63 7.08
C LEU A 42 3.11 16.04 7.00
N LYS A 43 3.71 17.03 7.66
CA LYS A 43 3.26 18.43 7.62
C LYS A 43 3.36 19.01 6.21
N GLN A 44 4.46 18.74 5.51
CA GLN A 44 4.65 19.15 4.12
C GLN A 44 3.68 18.44 3.17
N ALA A 45 3.48 17.12 3.34
CA ALA A 45 2.51 16.35 2.57
C ALA A 45 1.08 16.90 2.73
N LEU A 46 0.67 17.20 3.96
CA LEU A 46 -0.63 17.80 4.25
C LEU A 46 -0.78 19.21 3.67
N LYS A 47 0.28 20.05 3.71
CA LYS A 47 0.28 21.36 3.05
C LYS A 47 0.19 21.24 1.52
N CYS A 48 0.80 20.21 0.94
CA CYS A 48 0.68 19.91 -0.49
C CYS A 48 -0.75 19.48 -0.87
N ILE A 49 -1.39 18.65 -0.03
CA ILE A 49 -2.78 18.23 -0.20
C ILE A 49 -3.74 19.41 -0.03
N ASN A 50 -3.51 20.28 0.95
CA ASN A 50 -4.33 21.46 1.14
C ASN A 50 -3.52 22.60 1.79
N PRO A 51 -3.16 23.64 1.03
CA PRO A 51 -2.38 24.76 1.55
C PRO A 51 -3.17 25.64 2.52
N LYS A 52 -4.48 25.42 2.67
CA LYS A 52 -5.36 26.21 3.55
C LYS A 52 -5.37 25.73 5.00
N TYR A 53 -4.78 24.57 5.30
CA TYR A 53 -4.73 24.08 6.67
C TYR A 53 -3.92 25.01 7.57
N LYS A 54 -4.48 25.35 8.73
CA LYS A 54 -3.76 26.10 9.76
C LYS A 54 -2.76 25.19 10.46
N ASP A 55 -1.67 25.76 10.97
CA ASP A 55 -0.64 24.99 11.68
C ASP A 55 -1.21 24.17 12.87
N GLY A 56 -2.21 24.69 13.59
CA GLY A 56 -2.86 23.95 14.67
C GLY A 56 -3.69 22.74 14.20
N GLU A 57 -4.30 22.82 13.01
CA GLU A 57 -5.03 21.69 12.41
C GLU A 57 -4.06 20.62 11.93
N LEU A 58 -2.95 21.04 11.30
CA LEU A 58 -1.88 20.15 10.87
C LEU A 58 -1.30 19.36 12.04
N GLU A 59 -0.96 20.03 13.14
CA GLU A 59 -0.42 19.38 14.34
C GLU A 59 -1.39 18.33 14.91
N SER A 60 -2.69 18.65 14.95
CA SER A 60 -3.73 17.72 15.39
C SER A 60 -3.80 16.50 14.47
N ILE A 61 -3.88 16.70 13.15
CA ILE A 61 -3.92 15.60 12.17
C ILE A 61 -2.67 14.72 12.28
N ILE A 62 -1.49 15.32 12.39
CA ILE A 62 -0.21 14.61 12.51
C ILE A 62 -0.20 13.78 13.80
N GLN A 63 -0.66 14.32 14.93
CA GLN A 63 -0.71 13.62 16.21
C GLN A 63 -1.55 12.33 16.15
N TYR A 64 -2.62 12.32 15.35
CA TYR A 64 -3.42 11.12 15.11
C TYR A 64 -2.82 10.22 14.03
N ALA A 65 -2.32 10.81 12.94
CA ALA A 65 -1.76 10.06 11.81
C ALA A 65 -0.57 9.20 12.24
N VAL A 66 0.35 9.73 13.05
CA VAL A 66 1.54 8.97 13.51
C VAL A 66 1.21 7.73 14.35
N LYS A 67 -0.02 7.61 14.87
CA LYS A 67 -0.48 6.42 15.61
C LYS A 67 -0.95 5.29 14.69
N SER A 68 -1.14 5.55 13.40
CA SER A 68 -1.65 4.58 12.43
C SER A 68 -0.89 4.67 11.11
N GLU A 69 -0.10 3.64 10.82
CA GLU A 69 0.65 3.53 9.57
C GLU A 69 -0.26 3.62 8.34
N THR A 70 -1.48 3.08 8.42
CA THR A 70 -2.48 3.18 7.35
C THR A 70 -2.83 4.63 7.02
N ILE A 71 -3.02 5.48 8.03
CA ILE A 71 -3.35 6.89 7.83
C ILE A 71 -2.16 7.62 7.21
N VAL A 72 -0.96 7.34 7.69
CA VAL A 72 0.28 7.91 7.14
C VAL A 72 0.41 7.55 5.65
N ASN A 73 0.22 6.28 5.30
CA ASN A 73 0.26 5.82 3.92
C ASN A 73 -0.79 6.52 3.05
N VAL A 74 -2.02 6.66 3.53
CA VAL A 74 -3.08 7.37 2.79
C VAL A 74 -2.71 8.84 2.56
N ILE A 75 -2.18 9.53 3.57
CA ILE A 75 -1.76 10.93 3.44
C ILE A 75 -0.68 11.04 2.36
N PHE A 76 0.38 10.22 2.43
CA PHE A 76 1.42 10.33 1.42
C PHE A 76 0.94 9.89 0.04
N SER A 77 0.02 8.91 -0.10
CA SER A 77 -0.56 8.54 -1.39
C SER A 77 -1.31 9.73 -2.00
N CYS A 78 -2.12 10.42 -1.21
CA CYS A 78 -2.82 11.62 -1.64
C CYS A 78 -1.85 12.76 -2.00
N ALA A 79 -0.76 12.92 -1.26
CA ALA A 79 0.25 13.92 -1.55
C ALA A 79 1.02 13.59 -2.85
N MET A 80 1.38 12.33 -3.08
CA MET A 80 2.04 11.87 -4.31
C MET A 80 1.18 12.11 -5.55
N GLN A 81 -0.14 11.90 -5.46
CA GLN A 81 -1.07 12.24 -6.55
C GLN A 81 -1.04 13.75 -6.91
N ARG A 82 -0.58 14.61 -5.99
CA ARG A 82 -0.39 16.04 -6.21
C ARG A 82 1.06 16.43 -6.52
N GLY A 83 1.94 15.45 -6.74
CA GLY A 83 3.34 15.67 -7.09
C GLY A 83 4.27 15.83 -5.89
N PHE A 84 3.82 15.52 -4.68
CA PHE A 84 4.71 15.46 -3.51
C PHE A 84 5.56 14.19 -3.56
N ILE A 85 6.88 14.34 -3.46
CA ILE A 85 7.81 13.20 -3.38
C ILE A 85 8.35 13.16 -1.94
N PRO A 86 7.82 12.27 -1.09
CA PRO A 86 8.37 12.06 0.25
C PRO A 86 9.82 11.57 0.15
N ARG A 87 10.64 12.00 1.11
CA ARG A 87 12.05 11.59 1.20
C ARG A 87 12.21 10.25 1.89
N SER A 88 11.22 9.86 2.70
CA SER A 88 11.28 8.70 3.58
C SER A 88 10.45 7.50 3.08
N TRP A 89 9.90 7.56 1.86
CA TRP A 89 8.94 6.59 1.32
C TRP A 89 9.46 5.84 0.09
#